data_AF-A0A6W0LXF6-F1
#
_entry.id   AF-A0A6W0LXF6-F1
#
_cell.length_a   1.000
_cell.length_b   1.000
_cell.length_c   1.000
_cell.angle_alpha   90.00
_cell.angle_beta   90.00
_cell.angle_gamma   90.00
#
_symmetry.space_group_name_H-M   'P 1'
#
loop_
_entity.id
_entity.type
_entity.pdbx_description
1 polymer ?
#
loop_
_entity_poly.entity_id
_entity_poly.type
_entity_poly.pdbx_seq_one_letter_code
_entity_poly.pdbx_strand_id
1 'polypeptide(L)' 'MHKKHMCRWLLPGLLGLALCAPVPHTYAAIIEAGFYPEGTDLQLVLKIIETARQEIRLMDYSFTSWEVDR' A
#
# COMPACT_ATOMS: atom_id res chain seq x y z
N MET A 1 38.76 22.90 -23.61
CA MET A 1 37.34 23.12 -23.98
C MET A 1 36.58 21.78 -23.94
N HIS A 2 36.33 21.19 -22.76
CA HIS A 2 35.85 19.79 -22.65
C HIS A 2 34.71 19.57 -21.64
N LYS A 3 34.31 20.58 -20.86
CA LYS A 3 33.27 20.44 -19.82
C LYS A 3 31.83 20.55 -20.35
N LYS A 4 31.63 21.24 -21.49
CA LYS A 4 30.30 21.53 -22.06
C LYS A 4 29.67 20.33 -22.79
N HIS A 5 30.49 19.44 -23.35
CA HIS A 5 30.02 18.27 -24.11
C HIS A 5 29.57 17.09 -23.24
N MET A 6 30.14 16.95 -22.03
CA MET A 6 29.78 15.90 -21.07
C MET A 6 28.39 16.15 -20.48
N CYS A 7 28.07 17.42 -20.17
CA CYS A 7 26.75 17.81 -19.65
C CYS A 7 25.62 17.52 -20.64
N ARG A 8 25.89 17.65 -21.95
CA ARG A 8 24.90 17.45 -23.02
C ARG A 8 24.42 16.00 -23.16
N TRP A 9 25.23 15.03 -22.76
CA TRP A 9 24.88 13.60 -22.78
C TRP A 9 24.35 13.08 -21.44
N LEU A 10 24.62 13.77 -20.34
CA LEU A 10 24.07 13.43 -19.01
C LEU A 10 22.58 13.80 -18.89
N LEU A 11 22.15 14.88 -19.54
CA LEU A 11 20.76 15.34 -19.56
C LEU A 11 19.76 14.28 -20.09
N PRO A 12 19.96 13.65 -21.27
CA PRO A 12 19.05 12.61 -21.75
C PRO A 12 19.09 11.34 -20.89
N GLY A 13 20.25 11.00 -20.31
CA GLY A 13 20.37 9.87 -19.38
C GLY A 13 19.59 10.09 -18.08
N LEU A 14 19.68 11.29 -17.50
CA LEU A 14 18.93 11.69 -16.31
C LEU A 14 17.42 11.72 -16.58
N LEU A 15 17.02 12.22 -17.76
CA LEU A 15 15.61 12.24 -18.17
C LEU A 15 15.04 10.83 -18.34
N GLY A 16 15.79 9.91 -18.96
CA GLY A 16 15.39 8.50 -19.08
C GLY A 16 15.25 7.82 -17.72
N LEU A 17 16.19 8.08 -16.79
CA LEU A 17 16.11 7.59 -15.41
C LEU A 17 14.89 8.13 -14.66
N ALA A 18 14.56 9.41 -14.83
CA ALA A 18 13.39 10.02 -14.22
C ALA A 18 12.08 9.43 -14.76
N LEU A 19 12.02 9.10 -16.05
CA LEU A 19 10.85 8.46 -16.68
C LEU A 19 10.72 6.97 -16.32
N CYS A 20 11.82 6.30 -15.98
CA CYS A 20 11.81 4.93 -15.48
C CYS A 20 11.54 4.83 -13.97
N ALA A 21 11.39 5.94 -13.25
CA ALA A 21 11.05 5.90 -11.84
C ALA A 21 9.66 5.27 -11.65
N PRO A 22 9.47 4.37 -10.68
CA PRO A 22 8.14 3.83 -10.36
C PRO A 22 7.18 4.96 -10.02
N VAL A 23 6.10 5.09 -10.79
CA VAL A 23 5.04 6.05 -10.50
C VAL A 23 4.41 5.67 -9.16
N PRO A 24 4.18 6.63 -8.25
CA PRO A 24 3.46 6.35 -7.02
C PRO A 24 2.12 5.71 -7.36
N HIS A 25 1.87 4.52 -6.80
CA HIS A 25 0.61 3.82 -6.99
C HIS A 25 -0.51 4.65 -6.37
N THR A 26 -1.38 5.20 -7.20
CA THR A 26 -2.64 5.80 -6.77
C THR A 26 -3.62 4.66 -6.53
N TYR A 27 -3.87 4.31 -5.27
CA TYR A 27 -4.89 3.34 -4.91
C TYR A 27 -6.26 4.04 -4.81
N ALA A 28 -7.26 3.51 -5.50
CA ALA A 28 -8.64 3.98 -5.34
C ALA A 28 -9.19 3.53 -3.98
N ALA A 29 -10.01 4.34 -3.32
CA ALA A 29 -10.68 3.90 -2.11
C ALA A 29 -11.67 2.77 -2.44
N ILE A 30 -11.53 1.63 -1.77
CA ILE A 30 -12.42 0.47 -1.90
C ILE A 30 -13.12 0.27 -0.56
N ILE A 31 -14.43 0.03 -0.60
CA ILE A 31 -15.23 -0.31 0.57
C ILE A 31 -15.65 -1.77 0.43
N GLU A 32 -15.36 -2.57 1.44
CA GLU A 32 -15.77 -3.97 1.54
C GLU A 32 -16.64 -4.13 2.79
N ALA A 33 -17.67 -4.99 2.71
CA ALA A 33 -18.57 -5.28 3.81
C ALA A 33 -18.76 -6.79 3.92
N GLY A 34 -18.66 -7.30 5.15
CA GLY A 34 -18.95 -8.69 5.50
C GLY A 34 -20.15 -8.77 6.42
N PHE A 35 -20.88 -9.88 6.35
CA PHE A 35 -22.12 -10.12 7.07
C PHE A 35 -22.04 -11.43 7.86
N TYR A 36 -22.60 -11.39 9.08
CA TYR A 36 -22.85 -12.55 9.94
C TYR A 36 -24.30 -13.04 9.75
N PRO A 37 -24.59 -14.36 9.75
CA PRO A 37 -23.71 -15.50 10.06
C PRO A 37 -22.99 -16.12 8.86
N GLU A 38 -23.05 -15.49 7.69
CA GLU A 38 -22.45 -16.04 6.45
C GLU A 38 -20.91 -16.19 6.52
N GLY A 39 -20.28 -15.67 7.58
CA GLY A 39 -18.84 -15.80 7.86
C GLY A 39 -17.96 -14.82 7.08
N THR A 40 -18.57 -13.96 6.25
CA THR A 40 -17.85 -12.95 5.46
C THR A 40 -17.39 -11.77 6.30
N ASP A 41 -18.00 -11.56 7.47
CA ASP A 41 -17.59 -10.62 8.50
C ASP A 41 -16.21 -10.98 9.07
N LEU A 42 -16.04 -12.21 9.56
CA LEU A 42 -14.77 -12.67 10.13
C LEU A 42 -13.65 -12.70 9.08
N GLN A 43 -13.95 -13.14 7.86
CA GLN A 43 -12.99 -13.14 6.76
C GLN A 43 -12.49 -11.72 6.42
N LEU A 44 -13.39 -10.73 6.45
CA LEU A 44 -13.02 -9.34 6.22
C LEU A 44 -12.14 -8.80 7.35
N VAL A 45 -12.45 -9.13 8.60
CA VAL A 45 -11.63 -8.74 9.76
C VAL A 45 -10.21 -9.32 9.66
N LEU A 46 -10.09 -10.63 9.39
CA LEU A 46 -8.79 -11.28 9.23
C LEU A 46 -8.00 -10.70 8.05
N LYS A 47 -8.66 -10.43 6.92
CA LYS A 47 -8.03 -9.78 5.77
C LYS A 47 -7.45 -8.41 6.14
N ILE A 48 -8.16 -7.60 6.91
CA ILE A 48 -7.66 -6.29 7.35
C ILE A 48 -6.41 -6.46 8.23
N ILE A 49 -6.40 -7.45 9.12
CA ILE A 49 -5.26 -7.73 10.02
C ILE A 49 -4.04 -8.20 9.23
N GLU A 50 -4.22 -9.16 8.33
CA GLU A 50 -3.13 -9.76 7.55
C GLU A 50 -2.55 -8.80 6.50
N THR A 51 -3.36 -7.88 5.95
CA THR A 51 -2.93 -6.98 4.89
C THR A 51 -2.37 -5.63 5.40
N ALA A 52 -2.57 -5.31 6.68
CA ALA A 52 -2.04 -4.09 7.28
C ALA A 52 -0.50 -4.07 7.24
N ARG A 53 0.09 -3.01 6.68
CA ARG A 53 1.55 -2.91 6.50
C ARG A 53 2.27 -2.09 7.58
N GLN A 54 1.56 -1.22 8.29
CA GLN A 54 2.17 -0.22 9.16
C GLN A 54 1.57 -0.28 10.57
N GLU A 55 0.29 0.05 10.69
CA GLU A 55 -0.42 0.09 11.97
C GLU A 55 -1.89 -0.25 11.77
N ILE A 56 -2.52 -0.77 12.82
CA ILE A 56 -3.96 -0.93 12.93
C ILE A 56 -4.41 -0.10 14.13
N ARG A 57 -5.31 0.87 13.90
CA ARG A 57 -5.98 1.60 14.97
C ARG A 57 -7.41 1.07 15.09
N LEU A 58 -7.62 0.22 16.09
CA LEU A 58 -8.89 -0.42 16.36
C LEU A 58 -9.69 0.39 17.39
N MET A 59 -10.99 0.54 17.14
CA MET A 59 -11.96 1.00 18.13
C MET A 59 -12.93 -0.14 18.37
N ASP A 60 -12.85 -0.76 19.54
CA ASP A 60 -13.67 -1.90 19.92
C ASP A 60 -14.35 -1.64 21.27
N TYR A 61 -15.50 -2.27 21.47
CA TYR A 61 -16.22 -2.29 22.74
C TYR A 61 -15.75 -3.45 23.63
N SER A 62 -15.44 -4.62 23.07
CA SER A 62 -15.02 -5.81 23.82
C SER A 62 -14.20 -6.76 22.96
N PHE A 63 -12.92 -6.94 23.33
CA PHE A 63 -11.97 -7.76 22.58
C PHE A 63 -11.79 -9.14 23.25
N THR A 64 -12.56 -10.13 22.80
CA THR A 64 -12.60 -11.48 23.42
C THR A 64 -12.41 -12.64 22.44
N SER A 65 -12.38 -12.38 21.13
CA SER A 65 -12.23 -13.42 20.11
C SER A 65 -10.75 -13.76 19.93
N TRP A 66 -10.40 -15.03 20.16
CA TRP A 66 -9.04 -15.55 20.02
C TRP A 66 -8.60 -15.63 18.57
N GLU A 67 -9.55 -15.70 17.63
CA GLU A 67 -9.28 -15.70 16.19
C GLU A 67 -8.60 -14.39 15.72
N VAL A 68 -8.81 -13.30 16.45
CA VAL A 68 -8.31 -11.96 16.13
C VAL A 68 -6.95 -11.65 16.80
N ASP A 69 -6.57 -12.42 17.83
CA ASP A 69 -5.36 -12.20 18.66
C ASP A 69 -4.17 -13.12 18.27
N ARG A 70 -4.20 -13.71 17.07
CA ARG A 70 -3.12 -14.58 16.57
C ARG A 70 -2.09 -13.78 15.78
#